data_AF-A0A932RY66-F1
#
_entry.id   AF-A0A932RY66-F1
#
_cell.length_a   1.000
_cell.length_b   1.000
_cell.length_c   1.000
_cell.angle_alpha   90.00
_cell.angle_beta   90.00
_cell.angle_gamma   90.00
#
_symmetry.space_group_name_H-M   'P 1'
#
loop_
_entity.id
_entity.type
_entity.pdbx_description
1 polymer ?
#
loop_
_entity_poly.entity_id
_entity_poly.type
_entity_poly.pdbx_seq_one_letter_code
_entity_poly.pdbx_strand_id
1 'polypeptide(L)'
;MAHKSAVDANYRFIAASQEVTTRIGQRQQALALYITLVVSLLAALVALKPGTAASTVPVEWLLLGFPVASLCLTLLNYKAERAITNLRLFMSELERLDNAQDSLPSYNTHPQWAMGANKARRFHDYASAVLVTGGNLVGLGAAYKIYPTRIAEAPETFYFSIVVTVISVLVLLLGSRWSFRPTQQSSL
;
A
#
# COMPACT_ATOMS: atom_id res chain seq x y z
N MET A 1 29.04 -26.78 -19.14
CA MET A 1 27.61 -26.49 -18.95
C MET A 1 27.34 -25.58 -17.75
N ALA A 2 28.07 -25.72 -16.63
CA ALA A 2 27.94 -24.87 -15.43
C ALA A 2 28.06 -23.34 -15.69
N HIS A 3 28.95 -22.91 -16.58
CA HIS A 3 29.09 -21.50 -16.93
C HIS A 3 27.84 -20.91 -17.62
N LYS A 4 27.12 -21.72 -18.42
CA LYS A 4 25.90 -21.28 -19.10
C LYS A 4 24.72 -21.17 -18.13
N SER A 5 24.63 -22.08 -17.15
CA SER A 5 23.60 -22.02 -16.10
C SER A 5 23.84 -20.89 -15.11
N ALA A 6 25.10 -20.59 -14.76
CA ALA A 6 25.45 -19.45 -13.91
C ALA A 6 25.10 -18.10 -14.58
N VAL A 7 25.38 -17.96 -15.88
CA VAL A 7 25.03 -16.75 -16.64
C VAL A 7 23.50 -16.57 -16.75
N ASP A 8 22.76 -17.64 -17.03
CA ASP A 8 21.28 -17.60 -17.09
C ASP A 8 20.66 -17.26 -15.72
N ALA A 9 21.18 -17.83 -14.62
CA ALA A 9 20.76 -17.47 -13.26
C ALA A 9 21.00 -16.00 -12.95
N ASN A 10 22.15 -15.45 -13.34
CA ASN A 10 22.47 -14.04 -13.14
C ASN A 10 21.53 -13.11 -13.95
N TYR A 11 21.23 -13.44 -15.22
CA TYR A 11 20.26 -12.67 -16.00
C TYR A 11 18.86 -12.68 -15.37
N ARG A 12 18.40 -13.84 -14.90
CA ARG A 12 17.11 -13.96 -14.21
C ARG A 12 17.09 -13.18 -12.89
N PHE A 13 18.20 -13.15 -12.16
CA PHE A 13 18.35 -12.37 -10.93
C PHE A 13 18.29 -10.86 -11.19
N ILE A 14 19.00 -10.38 -12.22
CA ILE A 14 18.97 -8.96 -12.63
C ILE A 14 17.56 -8.55 -13.06
N ALA A 15 16.90 -9.36 -13.89
CA ALA A 15 15.53 -9.10 -14.33
C ALA A 15 14.55 -9.03 -13.15
N ALA A 16 14.64 -9.99 -12.21
CA ALA A 16 13.82 -9.98 -11.00
C ALA A 16 14.10 -8.75 -10.11
N SER A 17 15.37 -8.34 -9.98
CA SER A 17 15.76 -7.16 -9.20
C SER A 17 15.22 -5.86 -9.78
N GLN A 18 15.26 -5.72 -11.12
CA GLN A 18 14.65 -4.59 -11.81
C GLN A 18 13.14 -4.57 -11.60
N GLU A 19 12.47 -5.72 -11.71
CA GLU A 19 11.04 -5.80 -11.47
C GLU A 19 10.69 -5.42 -10.01
N VAL A 20 11.42 -5.92 -9.01
CA VAL A 20 11.24 -5.53 -7.59
C VAL A 20 11.34 -4.02 -7.44
N THR A 21 12.34 -3.39 -8.06
CA THR A 21 12.52 -1.93 -8.01
C THR A 21 11.34 -1.20 -8.64
N THR A 22 10.84 -1.68 -9.78
CA THR A 22 9.63 -1.14 -10.42
C THR A 22 8.40 -1.28 -9.51
N ARG A 23 8.20 -2.43 -8.86
CA ARG A 23 7.06 -2.64 -7.94
C ARG A 23 7.14 -1.74 -6.71
N ILE A 24 8.33 -1.50 -6.16
CA ILE A 24 8.53 -0.54 -5.07
C ILE A 24 8.18 0.89 -5.54
N GLY A 25 8.62 1.29 -6.73
CA GLY A 25 8.26 2.58 -7.32
C GLY A 25 6.76 2.75 -7.51
N GLN A 26 6.07 1.71 -8.01
CA GLN A 26 4.61 1.70 -8.18
C GLN A 26 3.86 1.92 -6.86
N ARG A 27 4.37 1.44 -5.72
CA ARG A 27 3.76 1.70 -4.40
C ARG A 27 3.87 3.16 -4.00
N GLN A 28 5.02 3.79 -4.23
CA GLN A 28 5.20 5.22 -3.97
C GLN A 28 4.30 6.08 -4.87
N GLN A 29 4.14 5.69 -6.13
CA GLN A 29 3.21 6.34 -7.05
C GLN A 29 1.74 6.19 -6.58
N ALA A 30 1.34 5.02 -6.10
CA ALA A 30 0.01 4.81 -5.55
C ALA A 30 -0.26 5.72 -4.34
N LEU A 31 0.73 5.90 -3.45
CA LEU A 31 0.63 6.82 -2.32
C LEU A 31 0.48 8.28 -2.77
N ALA A 32 1.25 8.70 -3.78
CA ALA A 32 1.15 10.04 -4.34
C ALA A 32 -0.24 10.29 -4.96
N LEU A 33 -0.76 9.34 -5.74
CA LEU A 33 -2.11 9.41 -6.32
C LEU A 33 -3.19 9.53 -5.24
N TYR A 34 -3.06 8.77 -4.14
CA TYR A 34 -3.97 8.87 -3.00
C TYR A 34 -3.95 10.27 -2.37
N ILE A 35 -2.76 10.81 -2.10
CA ILE A 35 -2.62 12.16 -1.52
C ILE A 35 -3.26 13.20 -2.43
N THR A 36 -2.96 13.17 -3.73
CA THR A 36 -3.56 14.09 -4.71
C THR A 36 -5.08 14.00 -4.69
N LEU A 37 -5.63 12.79 -4.74
CA LEU A 37 -7.08 12.59 -4.80
C LEU A 37 -7.78 13.07 -3.51
N VAL A 38 -7.21 12.80 -2.34
CA VAL A 38 -7.74 13.28 -1.06
C VAL A 38 -7.71 14.80 -0.95
N VAL A 39 -6.60 15.44 -1.34
CA VAL A 39 -6.48 16.90 -1.33
C VAL A 39 -7.48 17.52 -2.32
N SER A 40 -7.64 16.95 -3.51
CA SER A 40 -8.63 17.41 -4.49
C SER A 40 -10.07 17.25 -3.99
N LEU A 41 -10.40 16.14 -3.33
CA LEU A 41 -11.71 15.94 -2.71
C LEU A 41 -11.97 16.95 -1.59
N LEU A 42 -10.98 17.22 -0.73
CA LEU A 42 -11.08 18.25 0.30
C LEU A 42 -11.30 19.65 -0.29
N ALA A 43 -10.54 20.00 -1.33
CA ALA A 43 -10.69 21.27 -2.02
C ALA A 43 -12.10 21.42 -2.60
N ALA A 44 -12.62 20.38 -3.26
CA ALA A 44 -13.98 20.36 -3.78
C ALA A 44 -15.03 20.49 -2.65
N LEU A 45 -14.85 19.77 -1.54
CA LEU A 45 -15.77 19.81 -0.41
C LEU A 45 -15.87 21.21 0.20
N VAL A 46 -14.74 21.92 0.28
CA VAL A 46 -14.65 23.30 0.77
C VAL A 46 -15.22 24.30 -0.25
N ALA A 47 -14.91 24.12 -1.54
CA ALA A 47 -15.38 25.01 -2.60
C ALA A 47 -16.91 24.98 -2.77
N LEU A 48 -17.53 23.85 -2.48
CA LEU A 48 -18.98 23.63 -2.63
C LEU A 48 -19.81 24.07 -1.40
N LYS A 49 -19.18 24.74 -0.42
CA LYS A 49 -19.80 25.15 0.84
C LYS A 49 -21.16 25.84 0.60
N PRO A 50 -22.22 25.53 1.37
CA PRO A 50 -23.53 26.14 1.17
C PRO A 50 -23.45 27.62 1.55
N GLY A 51 -23.58 28.47 0.55
CA GLY A 51 -23.49 29.92 0.70
C GLY A 51 -23.69 30.74 -0.58
N THR A 52 -23.55 30.14 -1.77
CA THR A 52 -23.52 30.92 -3.02
C THR A 52 -24.45 30.49 -4.16
N ALA A 53 -25.06 29.30 -4.15
CA ALA A 53 -26.14 28.99 -5.09
C ALA A 53 -26.93 27.76 -4.63
N ALA A 54 -28.25 27.87 -4.66
CA ALA A 54 -29.21 26.82 -4.33
C ALA A 54 -29.23 25.69 -5.39
N SER A 55 -28.10 25.03 -5.62
CA SER A 55 -28.06 23.75 -6.33
C SER A 55 -27.76 22.65 -5.33
N THR A 56 -28.55 21.58 -5.38
CA THR A 56 -28.39 20.38 -4.56
C THR A 56 -27.08 19.68 -4.93
N VAL A 57 -25.96 20.16 -4.39
CA VAL A 57 -24.67 19.49 -4.54
C VAL A 57 -24.76 18.15 -3.79
N PRO A 58 -24.53 17.01 -4.46
CA PRO A 58 -24.69 15.72 -3.83
C PRO A 58 -23.42 15.39 -3.05
N VAL A 59 -23.32 15.96 -1.86
CA VAL A 59 -22.21 15.80 -0.92
C VAL A 59 -21.99 14.33 -0.58
N GLU A 60 -23.03 13.49 -0.66
CA GLU A 60 -22.94 12.06 -0.39
C GLU A 60 -21.95 11.36 -1.33
N TRP A 61 -21.96 11.71 -2.62
CA TRP A 61 -21.01 11.15 -3.60
C TRP A 61 -19.57 11.61 -3.34
N LEU A 62 -19.41 12.87 -2.94
CA LEU A 62 -18.10 13.42 -2.63
C LEU A 62 -17.51 12.79 -1.36
N LEU A 63 -18.37 12.51 -0.37
CA LEU A 63 -18.01 11.82 0.85
C LEU A 63 -17.52 10.40 0.59
N LEU A 64 -18.20 9.67 -0.30
CA LEU A 64 -17.78 8.33 -0.74
C LEU A 64 -16.44 8.33 -1.48
N GLY A 65 -16.01 9.46 -2.03
CA GLY A 65 -14.70 9.58 -2.68
C GLY A 65 -13.53 9.25 -1.74
N PHE A 66 -13.62 9.63 -0.46
CA PHE A 66 -12.56 9.39 0.53
C PHE A 66 -12.32 7.89 0.82
N PRO A 67 -13.34 7.09 1.23
CA PRO A 67 -13.16 5.67 1.47
C PRO A 67 -12.81 4.90 0.19
N VAL A 68 -13.33 5.33 -0.99
CA VAL A 68 -12.95 4.75 -2.28
C VAL A 68 -11.46 4.98 -2.58
N ALA A 69 -10.95 6.18 -2.33
CA ALA A 69 -9.52 6.48 -2.45
C ALA A 69 -8.67 5.56 -1.58
N SER A 70 -9.08 5.38 -0.32
CA SER A 70 -8.39 4.52 0.65
C SER A 70 -8.44 3.05 0.24
N LEU A 71 -9.56 2.57 -0.27
CA LEU A 71 -9.69 1.20 -0.77
C LEU A 71 -8.78 0.98 -1.98
N CYS A 72 -8.75 1.92 -2.94
CA CYS A 72 -7.86 1.87 -4.09
C CYS A 72 -6.38 1.81 -3.67
N LEU A 73 -5.96 2.68 -2.74
CA LEU A 73 -4.60 2.65 -2.19
C LEU A 73 -4.29 1.29 -1.56
N THR A 74 -5.23 0.75 -0.79
CA THR A 74 -5.10 -0.53 -0.09
C THR A 74 -4.92 -1.68 -1.08
N LEU A 75 -5.75 -1.75 -2.13
CA LEU A 75 -5.67 -2.80 -3.15
C LEU A 75 -4.38 -2.71 -3.97
N LEU A 76 -3.94 -1.50 -4.34
CA LEU A 76 -2.69 -1.29 -5.06
C LEU A 76 -1.48 -1.68 -4.21
N ASN A 77 -1.47 -1.33 -2.93
CA ASN A 77 -0.42 -1.73 -1.99
C ASN A 77 -0.41 -3.25 -1.78
N TYR A 78 -1.58 -3.87 -1.63
CA TYR A 78 -1.69 -5.32 -1.48
C TYR A 78 -1.14 -6.07 -2.70
N LYS A 79 -1.54 -5.66 -3.91
CA LYS A 79 -1.05 -6.22 -5.18
C LYS A 79 0.47 -6.11 -5.27
N ALA A 80 1.01 -4.93 -4.98
CA ALA A 80 2.45 -4.70 -5.09
C ALA A 80 3.25 -5.47 -4.04
N GLU A 81 2.77 -5.55 -2.78
CA GLU A 81 3.43 -6.36 -1.75
C GLU A 81 3.47 -7.83 -2.16
N ARG A 82 2.35 -8.41 -2.62
CA ARG A 82 2.30 -9.80 -3.12
C ARG A 82 3.31 -10.05 -4.24
N ALA A 83 3.43 -9.13 -5.20
CA ALA A 83 4.40 -9.25 -6.28
C ALA A 83 5.84 -9.19 -5.76
N ILE A 84 6.15 -8.25 -4.86
CA ILE A 84 7.49 -8.11 -4.25
C ILE A 84 7.85 -9.36 -3.44
N THR A 85 6.91 -9.92 -2.65
CA THR A 85 7.14 -11.14 -1.88
C THR A 85 7.50 -12.30 -2.78
N ASN A 86 6.74 -12.50 -3.88
CA ASN A 86 6.98 -13.59 -4.80
C ASN A 86 8.33 -13.46 -5.52
N LEU A 87 8.67 -12.25 -5.99
CA LEU A 87 9.96 -11.98 -6.62
C LEU A 87 11.14 -12.20 -5.65
N ARG A 88 11.00 -11.80 -4.38
CA ARG A 88 12.04 -12.04 -3.37
C ARG A 88 12.22 -13.52 -3.03
N LEU A 89 11.14 -14.31 -3.03
CA LEU A 89 11.23 -15.76 -2.89
C LEU A 89 11.96 -16.38 -4.08
N PHE A 90 11.63 -15.97 -5.30
CA PHE A 90 12.34 -16.41 -6.51
C PHE A 90 13.83 -16.05 -6.47
N MET A 91 14.16 -14.80 -6.09
CA MET A 91 15.55 -14.36 -5.94
C MET A 91 16.28 -15.12 -4.83
N SER A 92 15.61 -15.43 -3.72
CA SER A 92 16.16 -16.25 -2.65
C SER A 92 16.47 -17.67 -3.12
N GLU A 93 15.68 -18.24 -4.03
CA GLU A 93 15.96 -19.55 -4.60
C GLU A 93 17.16 -19.49 -5.56
N LEU A 94 17.26 -18.44 -6.38
CA LEU A 94 18.41 -18.21 -7.26
C LEU A 94 19.73 -18.04 -6.47
N GLU A 95 19.69 -17.32 -5.33
CA GLU A 95 20.86 -17.13 -4.45
C GLU A 95 21.34 -18.43 -3.79
N ARG A 96 20.49 -19.46 -3.73
CA ARG A 96 20.82 -20.78 -3.14
C ARG A 96 21.31 -21.79 -4.16
N LEU A 97 21.22 -21.48 -5.46
CA LEU A 97 21.71 -22.38 -6.51
C LEU A 97 23.19 -22.67 -6.30
N ASP A 98 23.56 -23.95 -6.46
CA ASP A 98 24.93 -24.45 -6.33
C ASP A 98 25.61 -24.15 -4.97
N ASN A 99 24.80 -24.04 -3.90
CA ASN A 99 25.27 -23.64 -2.56
C ASN A 99 26.05 -22.31 -2.55
N ALA A 100 25.75 -21.40 -3.48
CA ALA A 100 26.44 -20.10 -3.58
C ALA A 100 26.37 -19.29 -2.27
N GLN A 101 25.33 -19.49 -1.46
CA GLN A 101 25.18 -18.90 -0.12
C GLN A 101 26.35 -19.21 0.85
N ASP A 102 27.08 -20.31 0.64
CA ASP A 102 28.21 -20.72 1.50
C ASP A 102 29.51 -19.97 1.14
N SER A 103 29.56 -19.37 -0.06
CA SER A 103 30.71 -18.61 -0.56
C SER A 103 30.45 -17.11 -0.70
N LEU A 104 29.18 -16.70 -0.85
CA LEU A 104 28.77 -15.32 -1.05
C LEU A 104 27.60 -14.95 -0.13
N PRO A 105 27.61 -13.75 0.46
CA PRO A 105 26.51 -13.29 1.31
C PRO A 105 25.23 -13.11 0.47
N SER A 106 24.14 -13.74 0.92
CA SER A 106 22.83 -13.61 0.29
C SER A 106 22.01 -12.47 0.91
N TYR A 107 21.54 -11.54 0.07
CA TYR A 107 20.75 -10.40 0.51
C TYR A 107 19.34 -10.80 0.97
N ASN A 108 18.75 -11.82 0.35
CA ASN A 108 17.36 -12.22 0.61
C ASN A 108 17.23 -13.29 1.71
N THR A 109 18.27 -14.09 1.98
CA THR A 109 18.23 -15.13 3.02
C THR A 109 18.86 -14.69 4.34
N HIS A 110 19.90 -13.84 4.30
CA HIS A 110 20.66 -13.54 5.51
C HIS A 110 19.89 -12.58 6.43
N PRO A 111 19.75 -12.89 7.74
CA PRO A 111 18.87 -12.18 8.65
C PRO A 111 19.12 -10.67 8.72
N GLN A 112 20.40 -10.24 8.74
CA GLN A 112 20.76 -8.83 8.88
C GLN A 112 20.19 -7.91 7.79
N TRP A 113 20.18 -8.37 6.53
CA TRP A 113 19.68 -7.57 5.40
C TRP A 113 18.17 -7.78 5.18
N ALA A 114 17.70 -9.02 5.30
CA ALA A 114 16.28 -9.36 5.13
C ALA A 114 15.39 -8.68 6.19
N MET A 115 15.81 -8.66 7.46
CA MET A 115 15.05 -8.01 8.54
C MET A 115 15.01 -6.48 8.37
N GLY A 116 16.12 -5.86 7.99
CA GLY A 116 16.18 -4.42 7.72
C GLY A 116 15.22 -4.02 6.59
N ALA A 117 15.22 -4.78 5.49
CA ALA A 117 14.33 -4.54 4.37
C ALA A 117 12.84 -4.76 4.70
N ASN A 118 12.53 -5.73 5.58
CA ASN A 118 11.17 -5.93 6.09
C ASN A 118 10.72 -4.76 6.98
N LYS A 119 11.61 -4.22 7.83
CA LYS A 119 11.32 -3.07 8.69
C LYS A 119 11.03 -1.81 7.87
N ALA A 120 11.82 -1.57 6.82
CA ALA A 120 11.59 -0.45 5.90
C ALA A 120 10.22 -0.51 5.21
N ARG A 121 9.78 -1.70 4.78
CA ARG A 121 8.43 -1.91 4.20
C ARG A 121 7.32 -1.57 5.19
N ARG A 122 7.47 -1.96 6.47
CA ARG A 122 6.51 -1.62 7.52
C ARG A 122 6.34 -0.12 7.74
N PHE A 123 7.40 0.67 7.58
CA PHE A 123 7.29 2.13 7.69
C PHE A 123 6.40 2.73 6.60
N HIS A 124 6.46 2.22 5.37
CA HIS A 124 5.56 2.66 4.31
C HIS A 124 4.10 2.29 4.61
N ASP A 125 3.85 1.11 5.17
CA ASP A 125 2.51 0.67 5.55
C ASP A 125 1.95 1.54 6.69
N TYR A 126 2.79 1.91 7.68
CA TYR A 126 2.40 2.86 8.72
C TYR A 126 2.13 4.26 8.18
N ALA A 127 3.00 4.78 7.29
CA ALA A 127 2.78 6.07 6.65
C ALA A 127 1.46 6.09 5.88
N SER A 128 1.17 5.02 5.13
CA SER A 128 -0.09 4.85 4.39
C SER A 128 -1.29 4.80 5.34
N ALA A 129 -1.20 4.05 6.44
CA ALA A 129 -2.27 3.94 7.43
C ALA A 129 -2.56 5.29 8.13
N VAL A 130 -1.51 6.04 8.49
CA VAL A 130 -1.64 7.40 9.06
C VAL A 130 -2.30 8.34 8.07
N LEU A 131 -1.88 8.31 6.80
CA LEU A 131 -2.45 9.15 5.74
C LEU A 131 -3.90 8.80 5.42
N VAL A 132 -4.25 7.50 5.42
CA VAL A 132 -5.65 7.04 5.28
C VAL A 132 -6.50 7.53 6.44
N THR A 133 -6.03 7.33 7.67
CA THR A 133 -6.74 7.75 8.87
C THR A 133 -6.93 9.28 8.90
N GLY A 134 -5.86 10.03 8.70
CA GLY A 134 -5.89 11.49 8.71
C GLY A 134 -6.74 12.06 7.57
N GLY A 135 -6.58 11.56 6.34
CA GLY A 135 -7.32 12.04 5.18
C GLY A 135 -8.84 11.83 5.32
N ASN A 136 -9.26 10.64 5.77
CA ASN A 136 -10.68 10.38 6.01
C ASN A 136 -11.22 11.12 7.21
N LEU A 137 -10.45 11.25 8.31
CA LEU A 137 -10.89 12.00 9.48
C LEU A 137 -11.13 13.47 9.13
N VAL A 138 -10.20 14.10 8.39
CA VAL A 138 -10.36 15.48 7.93
C VAL A 138 -11.53 15.61 6.95
N GLY A 139 -11.67 14.67 5.99
CA GLY A 139 -12.78 14.66 5.03
C GLY A 139 -14.15 14.52 5.68
N LEU A 140 -14.32 13.51 6.53
CA LEU A 140 -15.55 13.25 7.28
C LEU A 140 -15.86 14.38 8.27
N GLY A 141 -14.84 14.89 8.97
CA GLY A 141 -15.00 16.01 9.91
C GLY A 141 -15.41 17.31 9.22
N ALA A 142 -14.83 17.59 8.04
CA ALA A 142 -15.23 18.73 7.22
C ALA A 142 -16.66 18.56 6.70
N ALA A 143 -17.04 17.37 6.22
CA ALA A 143 -18.41 17.09 5.81
C ALA A 143 -19.41 17.31 6.95
N TYR A 144 -19.12 16.81 8.16
CA TYR A 144 -19.96 16.94 9.33
C TYR A 144 -20.16 18.38 9.78
N LYS A 145 -19.10 19.18 9.71
CA LYS A 145 -19.16 20.60 10.09
C LYS A 145 -19.84 21.48 9.03
N ILE A 146 -19.65 21.17 7.75
CA ILE A 146 -20.10 22.03 6.63
C ILE A 146 -21.53 21.66 6.18
N TYR A 147 -21.91 20.39 6.23
CA TYR A 147 -23.21 19.88 5.74
C TYR A 147 -23.95 19.02 6.79
N PRO A 148 -24.22 19.53 7.99
CA PRO A 148 -24.83 18.73 9.07
C PRO A 148 -26.20 18.16 8.68
N THR A 149 -27.04 18.94 7.98
CA THR A 149 -28.37 18.51 7.55
C THR A 149 -28.31 17.35 6.55
N ARG A 150 -27.36 17.37 5.61
CA ARG A 150 -27.18 16.30 4.61
C ARG A 150 -26.73 14.99 5.24
N ILE A 151 -25.86 15.06 6.24
CA ILE A 151 -25.43 13.86 6.97
C ILE A 151 -26.58 13.28 7.79
N ALA A 152 -27.44 14.13 8.36
CA ALA A 152 -28.64 13.67 9.05
C ALA A 152 -29.67 13.02 8.10
N GLU A 153 -29.75 13.49 6.85
CA GLU A 153 -30.61 12.91 5.80
C GLU A 153 -30.05 11.58 5.25
N ALA A 154 -28.73 11.41 5.19
CA ALA A 154 -28.07 10.21 4.66
C ALA A 154 -27.01 9.62 5.63
N PRO A 155 -27.42 9.17 6.83
CA PRO A 155 -26.49 8.68 7.84
C PRO A 155 -25.77 7.39 7.40
N GLU A 156 -26.42 6.57 6.57
CA GLU A 156 -25.87 5.32 6.05
C GLU A 156 -24.56 5.54 5.29
N THR A 157 -24.51 6.55 4.40
CA THR A 157 -23.31 6.90 3.63
C THR A 157 -22.14 7.31 4.52
N PHE A 158 -22.43 8.03 5.61
CA PHE A 158 -21.43 8.47 6.56
C PHE A 158 -20.85 7.29 7.36
N TYR A 159 -21.71 6.43 7.91
CA TYR A 159 -21.26 5.24 8.64
C TYR A 159 -20.56 4.23 7.72
N PHE A 160 -21.04 4.05 6.49
CA PHE A 160 -20.38 3.22 5.49
C PHE A 160 -18.96 3.72 5.20
N SER A 161 -18.80 5.04 5.03
CA SER A 161 -17.47 5.65 4.82
C SER A 161 -16.52 5.37 6.00
N ILE A 162 -17.01 5.43 7.24
CA ILE A 162 -16.23 5.08 8.42
C ILE A 162 -15.82 3.61 8.39
N VAL A 163 -16.76 2.69 8.15
CA VAL A 163 -16.48 1.25 8.13
C VAL A 163 -15.45 0.89 7.06
N VAL A 164 -15.60 1.40 5.84
CA VAL A 164 -14.64 1.14 4.74
C VAL A 164 -13.27 1.73 5.05
N THR A 165 -13.21 2.90 5.69
CA THR A 165 -11.94 3.49 6.14
C THR A 165 -11.25 2.60 7.16
N VAL A 166 -11.99 2.14 8.19
CA VAL A 166 -11.44 1.27 9.23
C VAL A 166 -10.92 -0.04 8.63
N ILE A 167 -11.68 -0.66 7.73
CA ILE A 167 -11.25 -1.87 7.01
C ILE A 167 -9.96 -1.59 6.21
N SER A 168 -9.91 -0.48 5.47
CA SER A 168 -8.73 -0.10 4.68
C SER A 168 -7.49 0.06 5.55
N VAL A 169 -7.60 0.76 6.70
CA VAL A 169 -6.51 0.91 7.68
C VAL A 169 -6.06 -0.43 8.22
N LEU A 170 -6.99 -1.29 8.62
CA LEU A 170 -6.67 -2.63 9.13
C LEU A 170 -5.93 -3.46 8.08
N VAL A 171 -6.38 -3.45 6.83
CA VAL A 171 -5.72 -4.19 5.74
C VAL A 171 -4.32 -3.63 5.48
N LEU A 172 -4.12 -2.31 5.49
CA LEU A 172 -2.78 -1.72 5.33
C LEU A 172 -1.82 -2.14 6.46
N LEU A 173 -2.28 -2.13 7.71
CA LEU A 173 -1.47 -2.54 8.87
C LEU A 173 -1.16 -4.05 8.87
N LEU A 174 -2.14 -4.87 8.47
CA LEU A 174 -2.02 -6.32 8.42
C LEU A 174 -1.26 -6.82 7.18
N GLY A 175 -1.26 -6.06 6.08
CA GLY A 175 -0.56 -6.42 4.84
C GLY A 175 0.91 -6.74 5.07
N SER A 176 1.57 -5.99 5.96
CA SER A 176 2.96 -6.21 6.35
C SER A 176 3.22 -7.55 7.05
N ARG A 177 2.22 -8.12 7.75
CA ARG A 177 2.36 -9.37 8.51
C ARG A 177 2.22 -10.60 7.63
N TRP A 178 1.68 -10.44 6.42
CA TRP A 178 1.50 -11.53 5.47
C TRP A 178 2.71 -11.73 4.56
N SER A 179 3.72 -10.86 4.64
CA SER A 179 4.85 -10.87 3.72
C SER A 179 6.13 -11.40 4.35
N PHE A 180 6.59 -12.52 3.80
CA PHE A 180 7.91 -13.13 3.91
C PHE A 180 8.40 -13.47 5.32
N ARG A 181 8.23 -14.74 5.71
CA ARG A 181 9.10 -15.40 6.68
C ARG A 181 10.12 -16.21 5.87
N PRO A 182 11.43 -15.94 5.98
CA PRO A 182 12.41 -16.88 5.45
C PRO A 182 12.18 -18.22 6.16
N THR A 183 11.95 -19.28 5.38
CA THR A 183 11.90 -20.63 5.93
C THR A 183 13.28 -20.93 6.48
N GLN A 184 13.47 -20.79 7.80
CA GLN A 184 14.61 -21.35 8.49
C GLN A 184 14.50 -22.87 8.31
N GLN A 185 15.35 -23.43 7.44
CA GLN A 185 15.56 -24.87 7.45
C GLN A 185 16.33 -25.16 8.73
N SER A 186 15.65 -25.84 9.66
CA SER A 186 16.25 -26.55 10.77
C SER A 186 17.47 -27.30 10.29
N SER A 187 18.62 -26.99 10.88
CA SER A 187 19.83 -27.81 10.82
C SER A 187 19.48 -29.23 11.27
N LEU A 188 19.55 -30.18 10.33
CA LEU A 188 19.72 -31.60 10.59
C LEU A 188 20.82 -32.11 9.65
#